data_AF-A0A2V7W403-F1
#
_entry.id   AF-A0A2V7W403-F1
#
_cell.length_a   1.000
_cell.length_b   1.000
_cell.length_c   1.000
_cell.angle_alpha   90.00
_cell.angle_beta   90.00
_cell.angle_gamma   90.00
#
_symmetry.space_group_name_H-M   'P 1'
#
loop_
_entity.id
_entity.type
_entity.pdbx_description
1 polymer ?
#
loop_
_entity_poly.entity_id
_entity_poly.type
_entity_poly.pdbx_seq_one_letter_code
_entity_poly.pdbx_strand_id
1 'polypeptide(L)'
;MTVSRLVLIAAIAIALIAAAPPPDPDAPDFGKQACAWAGELAASTRADDFERELFRDPNQLPPSLHAIGAALAPSCARRADAGEFVVGLAKANARRLSDAGAPWTRVDMATLLAYQLVDPVRFAQDAKFRPRVLPLIPREMDGSIARALRERQMQELNETIGFDFDNAERVELAWQLVPRASASRKFESAPLRIPSDYDSPIEATVFVLPSRFFTPAAVETFLTAQREATPGRRLVVITDDAMKSAVGEKLARLRIDWIDSFGRDFTPWPRDPFTVARRGHDDNVVFLMRPNLQEGREEDANMPRQIISGASDSLDRALGKMEWTVASTAFHNGQVLLTPDVAWITLHALEVRNLERMGRRAIPRKQFDTAKGIDDYLALSKKSIAELEKLYGRKVRVIHALPESGKWAARKNLIDVIYGGADFDLDSLVTLVPGGDGKWTAFVADLSLDDELFRTTSEEEWSRFRSAYGIASSVDLPAALAEAQRTKRAKGLDAFVDLIAQSLEREGMTVERLPLLLVPVPLLADTATLVHRDFVVGWNNMVFERTTPTRLRANAFATYLDSVDRDVVARFRAAGVDLQLLPPLVRSVILNGGYRCASNNVRK
;
A
#
# COMPACT_ATOMS: atom_id res chain seq x y z
N MET A 1 46.92 -24.03 -57.66
CA MET A 1 47.48 -25.38 -57.42
C MET A 1 48.16 -25.37 -56.06
N THR A 2 47.90 -26.24 -55.08
CA THR A 2 46.82 -27.21 -54.85
C THR A 2 47.13 -27.82 -53.47
N VAL A 3 46.12 -27.84 -52.58
CA VAL A 3 45.75 -28.97 -51.72
C VAL A 3 46.75 -29.48 -50.67
N SER A 4 46.45 -29.24 -49.40
CA SER A 4 46.09 -30.31 -48.44
C SER A 4 45.77 -29.75 -47.05
N ARG A 5 44.58 -29.14 -46.94
CA ARG A 5 43.76 -29.12 -45.73
C ARG A 5 42.67 -30.17 -45.93
N LEU A 6 42.86 -31.38 -45.41
CA LEU A 6 41.82 -32.40 -45.22
C LEU A 6 42.52 -33.70 -44.82
N VAL A 7 42.63 -33.98 -43.51
CA VAL A 7 42.27 -35.24 -42.84
C VAL A 7 42.46 -34.98 -41.34
N LEU A 8 41.46 -34.36 -40.73
CA LEU A 8 40.87 -34.74 -39.42
C LEU A 8 39.69 -33.81 -39.09
N ILE A 9 38.81 -33.60 -40.06
CA ILE A 9 37.44 -33.12 -39.84
C ILE A 9 36.57 -34.36 -39.97
N ALA A 10 36.58 -35.21 -38.95
CA ALA A 10 35.63 -36.29 -38.74
C ALA A 10 35.70 -36.70 -37.27
N ALA A 11 34.54 -36.71 -36.62
CA ALA A 11 34.26 -37.22 -35.28
C ALA A 11 34.53 -36.30 -34.06
N ILE A 12 34.06 -35.05 -34.11
CA ILE A 12 32.98 -34.61 -33.20
C ILE A 12 32.03 -33.75 -34.04
N ALA A 13 31.30 -34.40 -34.93
CA ALA A 13 29.98 -33.89 -35.27
C ALA A 13 29.19 -34.03 -33.98
N ILE A 14 29.09 -32.94 -33.21
CA ILE A 14 28.00 -32.79 -32.26
C ILE A 14 26.78 -32.91 -33.17
N ALA A 15 26.16 -34.08 -33.18
CA ALA A 15 24.82 -34.23 -33.68
C ALA A 15 23.99 -33.29 -32.82
N LEU A 16 23.82 -32.04 -33.28
CA LEU A 16 22.67 -31.24 -32.96
C LEU A 16 21.51 -32.09 -33.47
N ILE A 17 21.01 -32.98 -32.61
CA ILE A 17 19.69 -33.56 -32.77
C ILE A 17 18.79 -32.34 -32.67
N ALA A 18 18.51 -31.70 -33.81
CA ALA A 18 17.48 -30.68 -33.87
C ALA A 18 16.22 -31.35 -33.34
N ALA A 19 15.66 -30.79 -32.27
CA ALA A 19 14.41 -31.31 -31.74
C ALA A 19 13.39 -31.34 -32.88
N ALA A 20 12.56 -32.39 -32.95
CA ALA A 20 11.44 -32.39 -33.88
C ALA A 20 10.62 -31.11 -33.66
N PRO A 21 10.11 -30.46 -34.72
CA PRO A 21 9.32 -29.24 -34.55
C PRO A 21 8.10 -29.53 -33.65
N PRO A 22 7.64 -28.56 -32.84
CA PRO A 22 6.45 -28.72 -32.03
C PRO A 22 5.23 -29.02 -32.93
N PRO A 23 4.23 -29.76 -32.42
CA PRO A 23 3.02 -30.03 -33.18
C PRO A 23 2.25 -28.74 -33.49
N ASP A 24 1.54 -28.72 -34.61
CA ASP A 24 0.69 -27.61 -35.03
C ASP A 24 -0.42 -27.37 -33.99
N PRO A 25 -0.55 -26.15 -33.42
CA PRO A 25 -1.60 -25.84 -32.44
C PRO A 25 -3.02 -26.07 -32.96
N ASP A 26 -3.23 -26.04 -34.27
CA ASP A 26 -4.53 -26.27 -34.92
C ASP A 26 -4.78 -27.75 -35.25
N ALA A 27 -3.83 -28.64 -34.96
CA ALA A 27 -3.97 -30.06 -35.26
C ALA A 27 -5.07 -30.74 -34.42
N PRO A 28 -5.83 -31.69 -35.00
CA PRO A 28 -6.71 -32.54 -34.20
C PRO A 28 -5.87 -33.32 -33.17
N ASP A 29 -6.40 -33.46 -31.96
CA ASP A 29 -5.69 -34.08 -30.83
C ASP A 29 -4.38 -33.35 -30.41
N PHE A 30 -4.23 -32.04 -30.67
CA PHE A 30 -3.03 -31.26 -30.28
C PHE A 30 -2.52 -31.59 -28.86
N GLY A 31 -3.39 -31.68 -27.86
CA GLY A 31 -2.98 -32.02 -26.49
C GLY A 31 -2.29 -33.39 -26.34
N LYS A 32 -2.70 -34.41 -27.10
CA LYS A 32 -2.01 -35.72 -27.12
C LYS A 32 -0.68 -35.63 -27.85
N GLN A 33 -0.66 -34.95 -28.99
CA GLN A 33 0.57 -34.77 -29.78
C GLN A 33 1.62 -33.99 -28.98
N ALA A 34 1.21 -32.90 -28.34
CA ALA A 34 2.05 -32.08 -27.48
C ALA A 34 2.56 -32.87 -26.28
N CYS A 35 1.74 -33.73 -25.67
CA CYS A 35 2.17 -34.62 -24.59
C CYS A 35 3.25 -35.62 -25.04
N ALA A 36 3.08 -36.23 -26.21
CA ALA A 36 4.07 -37.16 -26.77
C ALA A 36 5.37 -36.43 -27.11
N TRP A 37 5.27 -35.30 -27.82
CA TRP A 37 6.39 -34.47 -28.23
C TRP A 37 7.19 -33.94 -27.01
N ALA A 38 6.53 -33.39 -25.99
CA ALA A 38 7.22 -32.89 -24.81
C ALA A 38 7.91 -34.01 -24.01
N GLY A 39 7.31 -35.21 -23.98
CA GLY A 39 7.93 -36.39 -23.37
C GLY A 39 9.17 -36.88 -24.13
N GLU A 40 9.13 -36.86 -25.47
CA GLU A 40 10.28 -37.19 -26.31
C GLU A 40 11.38 -36.13 -26.21
N LEU A 41 11.02 -34.84 -26.26
CA LEU A 41 11.92 -33.71 -26.07
C LEU A 41 12.66 -33.81 -24.72
N ALA A 42 11.93 -34.02 -23.62
CA ALA A 42 12.54 -34.15 -22.29
C ALA A 42 13.43 -35.39 -22.14
N ALA A 43 13.17 -36.45 -22.91
CA ALA A 43 13.96 -37.68 -22.88
C ALA A 43 15.23 -37.62 -23.77
N SER A 44 15.18 -36.83 -24.86
CA SER A 44 16.21 -36.83 -25.91
C SER A 44 17.12 -35.60 -25.87
N THR A 45 16.63 -34.47 -25.34
CA THR A 45 17.31 -33.19 -25.38
C THR A 45 17.45 -32.64 -23.96
N ARG A 46 18.64 -32.15 -23.61
CA ARG A 46 18.82 -31.42 -22.36
C ARG A 46 18.20 -30.02 -22.48
N ALA A 47 17.58 -29.54 -21.41
CA ALA A 47 16.92 -28.24 -21.43
C ALA A 47 17.86 -27.06 -21.76
N ASP A 48 19.15 -27.15 -21.41
CA ASP A 48 20.13 -26.11 -21.74
C ASP A 48 20.60 -26.16 -23.21
N ASP A 49 20.61 -27.34 -23.82
CA ASP A 49 20.82 -27.47 -25.27
C ASP A 49 19.65 -26.85 -26.04
N PHE A 50 18.43 -27.14 -25.59
CA PHE A 50 17.21 -26.57 -26.17
C PHE A 50 17.11 -25.06 -25.96
N GLU A 51 17.49 -24.53 -24.79
CA GLU A 51 17.57 -23.09 -24.55
C GLU A 51 18.47 -22.39 -25.58
N ARG A 52 19.64 -22.97 -25.84
CA ARG A 52 20.59 -22.45 -26.83
C ARG A 52 20.04 -22.51 -28.25
N GLU A 53 19.24 -23.53 -28.56
CA GLU A 53 18.55 -23.65 -29.85
C GLU A 53 17.51 -22.56 -30.01
N LEU A 54 16.62 -22.38 -29.03
CA LEU A 54 15.59 -21.33 -29.03
C LEU A 54 16.19 -19.92 -29.02
N PHE A 55 17.34 -19.73 -28.37
CA PHE A 55 18.07 -18.46 -28.43
C PHE A 55 18.60 -18.15 -29.83
N ARG A 56 18.98 -19.17 -30.62
CA ARG A 56 19.45 -19.00 -32.01
C ARG A 56 18.30 -18.82 -32.99
N ASP A 57 17.15 -19.44 -32.73
CA ASP A 57 15.91 -19.25 -33.51
C ASP A 57 14.72 -18.87 -32.61
N PRO A 58 14.58 -17.57 -32.28
CA PRO A 58 13.49 -17.09 -31.43
C PRO A 58 12.10 -17.34 -32.00
N ASN A 59 11.95 -17.65 -33.29
CA ASN A 59 10.64 -17.95 -33.88
C ASN A 59 10.08 -19.30 -33.40
N GLN A 60 10.94 -20.21 -32.95
CA GLN A 60 10.53 -21.51 -32.38
C GLN A 60 10.04 -21.38 -30.94
N LEU A 61 10.32 -20.26 -30.26
CA LEU A 61 10.01 -20.09 -28.84
C LEU A 61 8.49 -20.15 -28.56
N PRO A 62 7.63 -19.32 -29.19
CA PRO A 62 6.18 -19.39 -28.94
C PRO A 62 5.54 -20.77 -29.21
N PRO A 63 5.74 -21.43 -30.38
CA PRO A 63 5.10 -22.71 -30.64
C PRO A 63 5.65 -23.83 -29.74
N SER A 64 6.95 -23.81 -29.40
CA SER A 64 7.54 -24.79 -28.47
C SER A 64 6.92 -24.67 -27.08
N LEU A 65 6.84 -23.45 -26.55
CA LEU A 65 6.26 -23.24 -25.22
C LEU A 65 4.76 -23.52 -25.19
N HIS A 66 4.03 -23.23 -26.25
CA HIS A 66 2.62 -23.58 -26.35
C HIS A 66 2.40 -25.11 -26.27
N ALA A 67 3.22 -25.90 -26.98
CA ALA A 67 3.20 -27.36 -26.90
C ALA A 67 3.60 -27.88 -25.51
N ILE A 68 4.66 -27.33 -24.90
CA ILE A 68 5.05 -27.69 -23.52
C ILE A 68 3.91 -27.37 -22.54
N GLY A 69 3.26 -26.21 -22.66
CA GLY A 69 2.12 -25.81 -21.85
C GLY A 69 0.93 -26.76 -21.98
N ALA A 70 0.65 -27.26 -23.18
CA ALA A 70 -0.37 -28.29 -23.38
C ALA A 70 0.01 -29.62 -22.68
N ALA A 71 1.29 -29.99 -22.68
CA ALA A 71 1.79 -31.18 -21.99
C ALA A 71 1.74 -31.09 -20.45
N LEU A 72 1.62 -29.88 -19.87
CA LEU A 72 1.38 -29.70 -18.43
C LEU A 72 -0.05 -30.06 -17.99
N ALA A 73 -0.95 -30.40 -18.93
CA ALA A 73 -2.32 -30.79 -18.60
C ALA A 73 -2.37 -32.09 -17.75
N PRO A 74 -3.33 -32.22 -16.83
CA PRO A 74 -3.50 -33.44 -16.04
C PRO A 74 -3.71 -34.72 -16.86
N SER A 75 -4.22 -34.59 -18.10
CA SER A 75 -4.40 -35.70 -19.03
C SER A 75 -3.11 -36.22 -19.65
N CYS A 76 -1.99 -35.51 -19.52
CA CYS A 76 -0.71 -35.93 -20.05
C CYS A 76 0.04 -36.82 -19.05
N ALA A 77 0.32 -38.06 -19.42
CA ALA A 77 1.10 -39.00 -18.59
C ALA A 77 2.53 -38.51 -18.34
N ARG A 78 3.06 -37.66 -19.22
CA ARG A 78 4.41 -37.08 -19.20
C ARG A 78 4.48 -35.69 -18.55
N ARG A 79 3.41 -35.24 -17.87
CA ARG A 79 3.34 -33.88 -17.29
C ARG A 79 4.50 -33.54 -16.35
N ALA A 80 5.01 -34.52 -15.61
CA ALA A 80 6.12 -34.32 -14.68
C ALA A 80 7.42 -34.05 -15.43
N ASP A 81 7.72 -34.87 -16.45
CA ASP A 81 8.87 -34.71 -17.34
C ASP A 81 8.83 -33.35 -18.03
N ALA A 82 7.66 -32.94 -18.56
CA ALA A 82 7.47 -31.61 -19.15
C ALA A 82 7.70 -30.48 -18.13
N GLY A 83 7.21 -30.62 -16.89
CA GLY A 83 7.45 -29.65 -15.82
C GLY A 83 8.92 -29.53 -15.43
N GLU A 84 9.65 -30.64 -15.28
CA GLU A 84 11.09 -30.63 -15.04
C GLU A 84 11.86 -29.97 -16.19
N PHE A 85 11.43 -30.21 -17.42
CA PHE A 85 12.03 -29.61 -18.60
C PHE A 85 11.86 -28.08 -18.62
N VAL A 86 10.67 -27.57 -18.30
CA VAL A 86 10.42 -26.12 -18.13
C VAL A 86 11.35 -25.53 -17.08
N VAL A 87 11.46 -26.18 -15.91
CA VAL A 87 12.35 -25.71 -14.83
C VAL A 87 13.80 -25.66 -15.31
N GLY A 88 14.25 -26.67 -16.04
CA GLY A 88 15.59 -26.71 -16.64
C GLY A 88 15.83 -25.59 -17.66
N LEU A 89 14.82 -25.30 -18.48
CA LEU A 89 14.88 -24.28 -19.54
C LEU A 89 15.02 -22.87 -18.95
N ALA A 90 14.16 -22.54 -17.99
CA ALA A 90 14.23 -21.26 -17.28
C ALA A 90 15.55 -21.11 -16.51
N LYS A 91 16.05 -22.16 -15.85
CA LYS A 91 17.37 -22.16 -15.19
C LYS A 91 18.51 -21.89 -16.15
N ALA A 92 18.51 -22.54 -17.32
CA ALA A 92 19.56 -22.38 -18.31
C ALA A 92 19.62 -20.93 -18.81
N ASN A 93 18.47 -20.34 -19.13
CA ASN A 93 18.39 -18.94 -19.56
C ASN A 93 18.79 -17.97 -18.44
N ALA A 94 18.32 -18.18 -17.21
CA ALA A 94 18.69 -17.36 -16.06
C ALA A 94 20.19 -17.39 -15.78
N ARG A 95 20.85 -18.55 -15.91
CA ARG A 95 22.31 -18.67 -15.78
C ARG A 95 23.04 -17.89 -16.88
N ARG A 96 22.62 -18.07 -18.13
CA ARG A 96 23.19 -17.33 -19.27
C ARG A 96 23.10 -15.82 -19.07
N LEU A 97 21.94 -15.31 -18.62
CA LEU A 97 21.73 -13.89 -18.32
C LEU A 97 22.55 -13.43 -17.11
N SER A 98 22.64 -14.25 -16.07
CA SER A 98 23.47 -13.99 -14.89
C SER A 98 24.95 -13.87 -15.25
N ASP A 99 25.46 -14.78 -16.08
CA ASP A 99 26.86 -14.81 -16.52
C ASP A 99 27.20 -13.65 -17.46
N ALA A 100 26.24 -13.21 -18.29
CA ALA A 100 26.39 -12.03 -19.14
C ALA A 100 26.50 -10.72 -18.35
N GLY A 101 25.92 -10.67 -17.14
CA GLY A 101 25.87 -9.48 -16.31
C GLY A 101 24.87 -8.42 -16.81
N ALA A 102 24.59 -7.43 -15.96
CA ALA A 102 23.71 -6.31 -16.27
C ALA A 102 24.39 -5.28 -17.21
N PRO A 103 23.62 -4.46 -17.97
CA PRO A 103 22.16 -4.41 -18.02
C PRO A 103 21.56 -5.48 -18.95
N TRP A 104 20.41 -6.04 -18.54
CA TRP A 104 19.61 -6.94 -19.38
C TRP A 104 18.64 -6.15 -20.25
N THR A 105 18.42 -6.60 -21.48
CA THR A 105 17.47 -5.96 -22.38
C THR A 105 16.02 -6.33 -22.04
N ARG A 106 15.05 -5.56 -22.55
CA ARG A 106 13.62 -5.93 -22.44
C ARG A 106 13.34 -7.30 -23.06
N VAL A 107 14.05 -7.65 -24.13
CA VAL A 107 13.90 -8.96 -24.80
C VAL A 107 14.42 -10.08 -23.92
N ASP A 108 15.55 -9.88 -23.23
CA ASP A 108 16.08 -10.84 -22.27
C ASP A 108 15.08 -11.14 -21.16
N MET A 109 14.54 -10.09 -20.53
CA MET A 109 13.57 -10.24 -19.44
C MET A 109 12.26 -10.87 -19.91
N ALA A 110 11.75 -10.46 -21.09
CA ALA A 110 10.53 -11.04 -21.67
C ALA A 110 10.72 -12.51 -22.04
N THR A 111 11.91 -12.90 -22.51
CA THR A 111 12.23 -14.30 -22.84
C THR A 111 12.30 -15.15 -21.57
N LEU A 112 12.96 -14.65 -20.52
CA LEU A 112 12.98 -15.34 -19.23
C LEU A 112 11.55 -15.51 -18.70
N LEU A 113 10.75 -14.45 -18.67
CA LEU A 113 9.35 -14.49 -18.25
C LEU A 113 8.54 -15.51 -19.07
N ALA A 114 8.76 -15.59 -20.38
CA ALA A 114 8.10 -16.59 -21.23
C ALA A 114 8.46 -18.02 -20.83
N TYR A 115 9.72 -18.31 -20.49
CA TYR A 115 10.10 -19.62 -19.96
C TYR A 115 9.41 -19.94 -18.63
N GLN A 116 9.35 -18.97 -17.71
CA GLN A 116 8.78 -19.17 -16.38
C GLN A 116 7.25 -19.35 -16.39
N LEU A 117 6.57 -18.59 -17.24
CA LEU A 117 5.11 -18.67 -17.38
C LEU A 117 4.67 -19.72 -18.40
N VAL A 118 5.62 -20.27 -19.17
CA VAL A 118 5.46 -21.16 -20.32
C VAL A 118 4.69 -20.47 -21.45
N ASP A 119 3.43 -20.13 -21.23
CA ASP A 119 2.61 -19.36 -22.16
C ASP A 119 2.05 -18.14 -21.41
N PRO A 120 2.74 -16.98 -21.43
CA PRO A 120 2.32 -15.80 -20.65
C PRO A 120 0.89 -15.33 -20.96
N VAL A 121 0.49 -15.40 -22.23
CA VAL A 121 -0.84 -14.97 -22.67
C VAL A 121 -1.90 -15.91 -22.09
N ARG A 122 -1.70 -17.23 -22.24
CA ARG A 122 -2.59 -18.22 -21.67
C ARG A 122 -2.57 -18.21 -20.15
N PHE A 123 -1.42 -17.98 -19.52
CA PHE A 123 -1.31 -17.82 -18.06
C PHE A 123 -2.18 -16.67 -17.57
N ALA A 124 -2.11 -15.51 -18.23
CA ALA A 124 -2.92 -14.35 -17.88
C ALA A 124 -4.43 -14.59 -18.11
N GLN A 125 -4.81 -15.34 -19.15
CA GLN A 125 -6.21 -15.50 -19.57
C GLN A 125 -6.92 -16.75 -19.01
N ASP A 126 -6.21 -17.83 -18.71
CA ASP A 126 -6.77 -19.14 -18.34
C ASP A 126 -6.44 -19.49 -16.88
N ALA A 127 -7.41 -19.24 -15.98
CA ALA A 127 -7.30 -19.59 -14.57
C ALA A 127 -7.12 -21.11 -14.30
N LYS A 128 -7.45 -21.99 -15.25
CA LYS A 128 -7.22 -23.44 -15.13
C LYS A 128 -5.81 -23.86 -15.58
N PHE A 129 -5.11 -22.97 -16.30
CA PHE A 129 -3.72 -23.18 -16.70
C PHE A 129 -2.76 -22.77 -15.58
N ARG A 130 -3.00 -21.65 -14.90
CA ARG A 130 -2.09 -21.13 -13.84
C ARG A 130 -1.68 -22.16 -12.79
N PRO A 131 -2.58 -22.99 -12.20
CA PRO A 131 -2.20 -23.96 -11.17
C PRO A 131 -1.21 -25.04 -11.65
N ARG A 132 -1.02 -25.19 -12.98
CA ARG A 132 -0.06 -26.12 -13.57
C ARG A 132 1.35 -25.54 -13.64
N VAL A 133 1.45 -24.21 -13.76
CA VAL A 133 2.70 -23.47 -13.94
C VAL A 133 3.22 -22.94 -12.61
N LEU A 134 2.35 -22.35 -11.77
CA LEU A 134 2.72 -21.73 -10.49
C LEU A 134 3.62 -22.59 -9.57
N PRO A 135 3.43 -23.93 -9.46
CA PRO A 135 4.32 -24.78 -8.66
C PRO A 135 5.75 -24.93 -9.21
N LEU A 136 5.98 -24.61 -10.48
CA LEU A 136 7.28 -24.74 -11.15
C LEU A 136 8.19 -23.54 -10.84
N ILE A 137 7.63 -22.32 -10.84
CA ILE A 137 8.36 -21.04 -10.75
C ILE A 137 9.35 -20.96 -9.57
N PRO A 138 9.01 -21.36 -8.33
CA PRO A 138 9.95 -21.32 -7.21
C PRO A 138 11.23 -22.14 -7.45
N ARG A 139 11.18 -23.11 -8.36
CA ARG A 139 12.29 -24.02 -8.66
C ARG A 139 13.17 -23.51 -9.79
N GLU A 140 12.77 -22.49 -10.54
CA GLU A 140 13.41 -22.05 -11.80
C GLU A 140 14.66 -21.19 -11.59
N MET A 141 14.85 -20.64 -10.40
CA MET A 141 16.06 -19.94 -10.00
C MET A 141 16.41 -20.31 -8.56
N ASP A 142 17.68 -20.09 -8.21
CA ASP A 142 18.19 -20.31 -6.86
C ASP A 142 19.27 -19.27 -6.53
N GLY A 143 19.91 -19.41 -5.36
CA GLY A 143 20.93 -18.48 -4.88
C GLY A 143 22.17 -18.35 -5.78
N SER A 144 22.39 -19.27 -6.75
CA SER A 144 23.51 -19.16 -7.68
C SER A 144 23.28 -18.13 -8.79
N ILE A 145 22.03 -17.72 -9.02
CA ILE A 145 21.69 -16.67 -10.00
C ILE A 145 21.95 -15.30 -9.39
N ALA A 146 22.51 -14.37 -10.18
CA ALA A 146 22.74 -12.99 -9.77
C ALA A 146 21.50 -12.40 -9.08
N ARG A 147 21.68 -11.84 -7.88
CA ARG A 147 20.58 -11.32 -7.07
C ARG A 147 19.77 -10.26 -7.82
N ALA A 148 20.45 -9.33 -8.49
CA ALA A 148 19.80 -8.29 -9.28
C ALA A 148 18.90 -8.85 -10.41
N LEU A 149 19.25 -10.00 -11.01
CA LEU A 149 18.40 -10.65 -12.02
C LEU A 149 17.15 -11.25 -11.37
N ARG A 150 17.30 -11.91 -10.22
CA ARG A 150 16.17 -12.45 -9.46
C ARG A 150 15.22 -11.34 -9.01
N GLU A 151 15.75 -10.23 -8.49
CA GLU A 151 14.96 -9.06 -8.07
C GLU A 151 14.23 -8.43 -9.26
N ARG A 152 14.91 -8.23 -10.39
CA ARG A 152 14.29 -7.71 -11.60
C ARG A 152 13.19 -8.63 -12.13
N GLN A 153 13.44 -9.93 -12.19
CA GLN A 153 12.44 -10.90 -12.65
C GLN A 153 11.24 -10.98 -11.71
N MET A 154 11.45 -10.81 -10.40
CA MET A 154 10.37 -10.76 -9.42
C MET A 154 9.43 -9.56 -9.67
N GLN A 155 9.97 -8.43 -10.11
CA GLN A 155 9.16 -7.26 -10.53
C GLN A 155 8.26 -7.62 -11.72
N GLU A 156 8.82 -8.23 -12.77
CA GLU A 156 8.04 -8.64 -13.96
C GLU A 156 6.93 -9.66 -13.61
N LEU A 157 7.21 -10.59 -12.68
CA LEU A 157 6.21 -11.54 -12.20
C LEU A 157 5.08 -10.87 -11.41
N ASN A 158 5.40 -9.92 -10.53
CA ASN A 158 4.39 -9.20 -9.74
C ASN A 158 3.49 -8.29 -10.60
N GLU A 159 3.94 -7.89 -11.80
CA GLU A 159 3.11 -7.19 -12.78
C GLU A 159 2.20 -8.14 -13.60
N THR A 160 2.38 -9.46 -13.47
CA THR A 160 1.63 -10.45 -14.25
C THR A 160 0.27 -10.78 -13.63
N ILE A 161 -0.79 -10.64 -14.42
CA ILE A 161 -2.17 -11.00 -14.02
C ILE A 161 -2.25 -12.46 -13.55
N GLY A 162 -2.79 -12.67 -12.36
CA GLY A 162 -3.01 -14.01 -11.79
C GLY A 162 -1.82 -14.56 -11.00
N PHE A 163 -0.77 -13.77 -10.79
CA PHE A 163 0.32 -14.05 -9.87
C PHE A 163 0.09 -13.30 -8.54
N ASP A 164 -0.53 -13.97 -7.57
CA ASP A 164 -0.92 -13.36 -6.29
C ASP A 164 0.22 -13.32 -5.25
N PHE A 165 -0.04 -12.70 -4.09
CA PHE A 165 0.94 -12.56 -3.01
C PHE A 165 1.51 -13.90 -2.52
N ASP A 166 0.69 -14.94 -2.39
CA ASP A 166 1.12 -16.24 -1.86
C ASP A 166 2.05 -16.96 -2.85
N ASN A 167 1.77 -16.82 -4.15
CA ASN A 167 2.67 -17.27 -5.19
C ASN A 167 3.98 -16.48 -5.15
N ALA A 168 3.89 -15.16 -5.08
CA ALA A 168 5.04 -14.28 -5.04
C ALA A 168 5.95 -14.56 -3.84
N GLU A 169 5.42 -14.66 -2.63
CA GLU A 169 6.20 -14.95 -1.42
C GLU A 169 6.93 -16.31 -1.49
N ARG A 170 6.28 -17.33 -2.07
CA ARG A 170 6.93 -18.64 -2.27
C ARG A 170 8.12 -18.55 -3.21
N VAL A 171 7.99 -17.76 -4.27
CA VAL A 171 9.05 -17.50 -5.24
C VAL A 171 10.17 -16.67 -4.58
N GLU A 172 9.83 -15.57 -3.90
CA GLU A 172 10.77 -14.73 -3.17
C GLU A 172 11.60 -15.54 -2.16
N LEU A 173 10.97 -16.46 -1.42
CA LEU A 173 11.67 -17.32 -0.46
C LEU A 173 12.57 -18.34 -1.16
N ALA A 174 12.06 -19.07 -2.16
CA ALA A 174 12.82 -20.09 -2.87
C ALA A 174 14.02 -19.50 -3.61
N TRP A 175 13.82 -18.31 -4.17
CA TRP A 175 14.86 -17.51 -4.80
C TRP A 175 15.68 -16.71 -3.79
N GLN A 176 15.56 -16.91 -2.47
CA GLN A 176 16.38 -16.25 -1.44
C GLN A 176 16.40 -14.71 -1.54
N LEU A 177 15.30 -14.10 -1.99
CA LEU A 177 15.10 -12.65 -2.01
C LEU A 177 14.69 -12.12 -0.65
N VAL A 178 13.93 -12.92 0.09
CA VAL A 178 13.48 -12.65 1.47
C VAL A 178 14.00 -13.71 2.44
N PRO A 179 14.27 -13.35 3.71
CA PRO A 179 14.79 -14.29 4.70
C PRO A 179 13.77 -15.30 5.22
N ARG A 180 12.46 -15.05 5.07
CA ARG A 180 11.41 -15.91 5.67
C ARG A 180 10.05 -15.77 5.00
N ALA A 181 9.19 -16.76 5.21
CA ALA A 181 7.78 -16.71 4.85
C ALA A 181 6.93 -16.06 5.95
N SER A 182 6.11 -15.07 5.60
CA SER A 182 5.09 -14.49 6.47
C SER A 182 4.03 -15.52 6.86
N ALA A 183 3.68 -16.48 5.99
CA ALA A 183 2.68 -17.51 6.31
C ALA A 183 3.02 -18.30 7.60
N SER A 184 4.31 -18.53 7.88
CA SER A 184 4.77 -19.19 9.11
C SER A 184 4.67 -18.33 10.38
N ARG A 185 4.36 -17.04 10.22
CA ARG A 185 4.24 -16.02 11.27
C ARG A 185 2.79 -15.56 11.46
N LYS A 186 1.83 -16.33 10.94
CA LYS A 186 0.42 -16.09 11.21
C LYS A 186 0.13 -16.34 12.70
N PHE A 187 -0.50 -15.37 13.34
CA PHE A 187 -0.92 -15.40 14.72
C PHE A 187 -2.35 -15.95 14.83
N GLU A 188 -2.52 -17.02 15.59
CA GLU A 188 -3.79 -17.74 15.69
C GLU A 188 -4.67 -17.22 16.84
N SER A 189 -4.14 -17.07 18.06
CA SER A 189 -4.91 -16.45 19.16
C SER A 189 -4.06 -16.12 20.39
N ALA A 190 -4.29 -14.93 20.96
CA ALA A 190 -3.98 -14.48 22.30
C ALA A 190 -4.64 -13.09 22.49
N PRO A 191 -4.75 -12.57 23.73
CA PRO A 191 -5.15 -11.18 23.96
C PRO A 191 -4.19 -10.21 23.25
N LEU A 192 -4.75 -9.29 22.47
CA LEU A 192 -4.03 -8.24 21.79
C LEU A 192 -4.34 -6.90 22.45
N ARG A 193 -3.31 -6.06 22.60
CA ARG A 193 -3.40 -4.68 23.04
C ARG A 193 -3.07 -3.78 21.86
N ILE A 194 -4.02 -2.99 21.37
CA ILE A 194 -3.75 -1.95 20.37
C ILE A 194 -3.37 -0.68 21.14
N PRO A 195 -2.15 -0.16 21.11
CA PRO A 195 -1.81 1.04 21.87
C PRO A 195 -2.64 2.26 21.41
N SER A 196 -2.90 3.20 22.32
CA SER A 196 -3.45 4.51 21.95
C SER A 196 -2.41 5.39 21.24
N ASP A 197 -2.83 6.52 20.70
CA ASP A 197 -1.91 7.49 20.10
C ASP A 197 -0.98 8.18 21.14
N TYR A 198 -1.20 7.95 22.45
CA TYR A 198 -0.51 8.66 23.54
C TYR A 198 0.18 7.74 24.57
N ASP A 199 0.04 6.42 24.47
CA ASP A 199 0.48 5.49 25.51
C ASP A 199 2.01 5.50 25.69
N SER A 200 2.74 5.34 24.58
CA SER A 200 4.18 5.05 24.63
C SER A 200 4.95 5.68 23.45
N PRO A 201 6.29 5.79 23.58
CA PRO A 201 7.16 6.20 22.49
C PRO A 201 6.98 5.31 21.25
N ILE A 202 7.31 5.86 20.09
CA ILE A 202 7.25 5.11 18.84
C ILE A 202 8.60 4.42 18.65
N GLU A 203 8.58 3.09 18.59
CA GLU A 203 9.78 2.28 18.34
C GLU A 203 10.17 2.31 16.87
N ALA A 204 9.18 2.21 15.98
CA ALA A 204 9.36 2.28 14.54
C ALA A 204 8.21 3.01 13.84
N THR A 205 8.52 3.74 12.77
CA THR A 205 7.53 4.20 11.80
C THR A 205 7.74 3.49 10.47
N VAL A 206 6.65 2.95 9.93
CA VAL A 206 6.56 2.34 8.60
C VAL A 206 6.11 3.40 7.60
N PHE A 207 6.87 3.55 6.52
CA PHE A 207 6.53 4.34 5.34
C PHE A 207 6.51 3.45 4.10
N VAL A 208 5.68 3.81 3.11
CA VAL A 208 5.65 3.15 1.78
C VAL A 208 5.93 4.21 0.74
N LEU A 209 7.12 4.17 0.15
CA LEU A 209 7.67 5.26 -0.67
C LEU A 209 8.10 4.76 -2.06
N PRO A 210 7.20 4.26 -2.91
CA PRO A 210 7.57 3.74 -4.22
C PRO A 210 7.80 4.89 -5.23
N SER A 211 8.66 4.64 -6.21
CA SER A 211 9.07 5.60 -7.26
C SER A 211 7.92 6.08 -8.14
N ARG A 212 6.85 5.28 -8.28
CA ARG A 212 5.65 5.68 -9.01
C ARG A 212 4.87 6.83 -8.38
N PHE A 213 5.03 7.08 -7.08
CA PHE A 213 4.37 8.19 -6.38
C PHE A 213 5.33 9.33 -6.04
N PHE A 214 6.62 9.04 -5.86
CA PHE A 214 7.56 10.00 -5.30
C PHE A 214 8.84 10.08 -6.12
N THR A 215 9.41 11.29 -6.17
CA THR A 215 10.74 11.50 -6.73
C THR A 215 11.80 11.15 -5.69
N PRO A 216 13.00 10.70 -6.12
CA PRO A 216 14.12 10.46 -5.21
C PRO A 216 14.46 11.66 -4.31
N ALA A 217 14.39 12.89 -4.86
CA ALA A 217 14.68 14.11 -4.11
C ALA A 217 13.65 14.39 -3.00
N ALA A 218 12.36 14.14 -3.25
CA ALA A 218 11.32 14.29 -2.24
C ALA A 218 11.51 13.27 -1.10
N VAL A 219 11.80 12.02 -1.44
CA VAL A 219 12.07 10.94 -0.47
C VAL A 219 13.32 11.25 0.38
N GLU A 220 14.40 11.68 -0.26
CA GLU A 220 15.66 12.07 0.42
C GLU A 220 15.42 13.21 1.42
N THR A 221 14.72 14.27 0.99
CA THR A 221 14.40 15.43 1.81
C THR A 221 13.51 15.04 3.00
N PHE A 222 12.45 14.28 2.73
CA PHE A 222 11.51 13.84 3.75
C PHE A 222 12.17 12.94 4.81
N LEU A 223 12.88 11.90 4.39
CA LEU A 223 13.51 10.94 5.32
C LEU A 223 14.63 11.58 6.13
N THR A 224 15.36 12.53 5.57
CA THR A 224 16.36 13.32 6.30
C THR A 224 15.71 14.14 7.40
N ALA A 225 14.68 14.92 7.07
CA ALA A 225 13.92 15.70 8.05
C ALA A 225 13.26 14.81 9.12
N GLN A 226 12.73 13.66 8.73
CA GLN A 226 12.15 12.69 9.66
C GLN A 226 13.21 12.15 10.65
N ARG A 227 14.41 11.82 10.18
CA ARG A 227 15.50 11.36 11.04
C ARG A 227 15.96 12.45 12.01
N GLU A 228 16.07 13.68 11.55
CA GLU A 228 16.43 14.83 12.39
C GLU A 228 15.37 15.10 13.47
N ALA A 229 14.10 15.06 13.08
CA ALA A 229 12.97 15.16 13.98
C ALA A 229 12.93 14.03 15.02
N THR A 230 13.30 12.81 14.62
CA THR A 230 13.13 11.60 15.44
C THR A 230 14.39 10.72 15.48
N PRO A 231 15.52 11.19 16.06
CA PRO A 231 16.82 10.51 15.91
C PRO A 231 16.84 9.06 16.40
N GLY A 232 16.12 8.77 17.48
CA GLY A 232 16.04 7.43 18.08
C GLY A 232 14.98 6.51 17.49
N ARG A 233 14.09 7.01 16.62
CA ARG A 233 12.99 6.21 16.06
C ARG A 233 13.48 5.36 14.89
N ARG A 234 13.13 4.09 14.84
CA ARG A 234 13.45 3.26 13.67
C ARG A 234 12.60 3.67 12.47
N LEU A 235 13.20 3.73 11.29
CA LEU A 235 12.48 4.02 10.05
C LEU A 235 12.47 2.75 9.20
N VAL A 236 11.29 2.19 8.97
CA VAL A 236 11.07 1.04 8.10
C VAL A 236 10.44 1.56 6.82
N VAL A 237 11.09 1.35 5.68
CA VAL A 237 10.63 1.90 4.40
C VAL A 237 10.43 0.77 3.40
N ILE A 238 9.19 0.59 2.95
CA ILE A 238 8.84 -0.28 1.82
C ILE A 238 8.98 0.53 0.53
N THR A 239 9.75 0.05 -0.44
CA THR A 239 9.97 0.76 -1.70
C THR A 239 10.42 -0.19 -2.81
N ASP A 240 10.34 0.24 -4.06
CA ASP A 240 10.89 -0.51 -5.21
C ASP A 240 12.39 -0.26 -5.40
N ASP A 241 13.02 -1.15 -6.17
CA ASP A 241 14.45 -1.09 -6.46
C ASP A 241 14.88 0.22 -7.13
N ALA A 242 14.05 0.83 -7.99
CA ALA A 242 14.39 2.07 -8.65
C ALA A 242 14.57 3.22 -7.66
N MET A 243 13.64 3.36 -6.71
CA MET A 243 13.77 4.34 -5.63
C MET A 243 14.95 4.00 -4.72
N LYS A 244 15.06 2.74 -4.27
CA LYS A 244 16.14 2.31 -3.36
C LYS A 244 17.53 2.55 -3.95
N SER A 245 17.72 2.25 -5.23
CA SER A 245 18.96 2.50 -5.96
C SER A 245 19.26 4.00 -6.10
N ALA A 246 18.23 4.83 -6.30
CA ALA A 246 18.40 6.28 -6.45
C ALA A 246 18.77 7.02 -5.15
N VAL A 247 18.30 6.53 -3.98
CA VAL A 247 18.51 7.22 -2.69
C VAL A 247 19.40 6.46 -1.70
N GLY A 248 19.61 5.16 -1.89
CA GLY A 248 20.18 4.25 -0.88
C GLY A 248 21.56 4.67 -0.37
N GLU A 249 22.50 4.98 -1.25
CA GLU A 249 23.85 5.42 -0.85
C GLU A 249 23.82 6.75 -0.09
N LYS A 250 23.04 7.72 -0.57
CA LYS A 250 22.91 9.04 0.07
C LYS A 250 22.27 8.95 1.45
N LEU A 251 21.34 8.02 1.62
CA LEU A 251 20.59 7.82 2.86
C LEU A 251 21.18 6.74 3.77
N ALA A 252 22.32 6.13 3.41
CA ALA A 252 22.97 5.08 4.21
C ALA A 252 23.22 5.53 5.67
N ARG A 253 23.57 6.82 5.85
CA ARG A 253 23.78 7.43 7.18
C ARG A 253 22.54 7.45 8.06
N LEU A 254 21.34 7.40 7.48
CA LEU A 254 20.07 7.47 8.21
C LEU A 254 19.66 6.15 8.86
N ARG A 255 20.39 5.04 8.60
CA ARG A 255 20.12 3.70 9.17
C ARG A 255 18.65 3.29 8.99
N ILE A 256 18.17 3.36 7.76
CA ILE A 256 16.82 2.95 7.37
C ILE A 256 16.78 1.44 7.17
N ASP A 257 15.75 0.79 7.69
CA ASP A 257 15.44 -0.60 7.39
C ASP A 257 14.62 -0.65 6.10
N TRP A 258 15.31 -0.88 4.98
CA TRP A 258 14.70 -0.98 3.65
C TRP A 258 14.06 -2.36 3.44
N ILE A 259 12.82 -2.35 2.97
CA ILE A 259 12.06 -3.54 2.57
C ILE A 259 11.69 -3.36 1.08
N ASP A 260 12.04 -4.33 0.26
CA ASP A 260 11.72 -4.29 -1.16
C ASP A 260 10.22 -4.57 -1.37
N SER A 261 9.56 -3.83 -2.25
CA SER A 261 8.19 -4.13 -2.70
C SER A 261 8.18 -5.16 -3.83
N PHE A 262 9.32 -5.39 -4.49
CA PHE A 262 9.46 -6.18 -5.71
C PHE A 262 8.44 -5.78 -6.78
N GLY A 263 8.13 -4.49 -6.91
CA GLY A 263 7.18 -3.98 -7.92
C GLY A 263 5.70 -4.13 -7.55
N ARG A 264 5.37 -4.62 -6.35
CA ARG A 264 3.98 -4.70 -5.88
C ARG A 264 3.31 -3.33 -5.83
N ASP A 265 2.02 -3.32 -6.15
CA ASP A 265 1.15 -2.14 -6.24
C ASP A 265 0.72 -1.62 -4.85
N PHE A 266 1.68 -1.40 -3.94
CA PHE A 266 1.37 -0.80 -2.64
C PHE A 266 1.17 0.72 -2.77
N THR A 267 0.08 1.23 -2.22
CA THR A 267 -0.17 2.68 -2.12
C THR A 267 0.70 3.32 -1.04
N PRO A 268 0.83 4.66 -0.99
CA PRO A 268 1.70 5.29 -0.02
C PRO A 268 1.06 5.41 1.38
N TRP A 269 -0.02 4.68 1.67
CA TRP A 269 -0.82 4.84 2.89
C TRP A 269 -0.85 3.58 3.77
N PRO A 270 0.27 3.27 4.46
CA PRO A 270 0.32 2.11 5.35
C PRO A 270 -0.60 2.21 6.55
N ARG A 271 -1.19 3.38 6.82
CA ARG A 271 -2.09 3.60 7.96
C ARG A 271 -3.35 2.75 7.91
N ASP A 272 -4.01 2.64 6.75
CA ASP A 272 -5.35 2.09 6.62
C ASP A 272 -5.47 0.57 6.48
N PRO A 273 -4.55 -0.14 5.78
CA PRO A 273 -4.72 -1.58 5.55
C PRO A 273 -4.50 -2.42 6.80
N PHE A 274 -3.85 -1.89 7.84
CA PHE A 274 -3.60 -2.61 9.08
C PHE A 274 -3.41 -1.69 10.28
N THR A 275 -3.65 -2.21 11.48
CA THR A 275 -3.24 -1.58 12.74
C THR A 275 -2.15 -2.41 13.41
N VAL A 276 -1.38 -1.82 14.32
CA VAL A 276 -0.30 -2.49 15.03
C VAL A 276 -0.73 -2.75 16.48
N ALA A 277 -0.68 -4.02 16.88
CA ALA A 277 -0.97 -4.45 18.25
C ALA A 277 0.26 -5.05 18.92
N ARG A 278 0.17 -5.19 20.23
CA ARG A 278 1.10 -5.92 21.09
C ARG A 278 0.44 -7.17 21.63
N ARG A 279 1.18 -8.28 21.63
CA ARG A 279 0.74 -9.53 22.24
C ARG A 279 0.85 -9.43 23.76
N GLY A 280 -0.24 -9.66 24.48
CA GLY A 280 -0.35 -9.27 25.89
C GLY A 280 0.62 -9.91 26.88
N HIS A 281 1.29 -11.03 26.55
CA HIS A 281 2.18 -11.74 27.48
C HIS A 281 3.68 -11.50 27.25
N ASP A 282 4.08 -11.05 26.07
CA ASP A 282 5.49 -10.87 25.71
C ASP A 282 5.77 -9.65 24.82
N ASP A 283 4.76 -8.80 24.62
CA ASP A 283 4.83 -7.54 23.87
C ASP A 283 5.37 -7.68 22.43
N ASN A 284 5.30 -8.88 21.84
CA ASN A 284 5.64 -9.05 20.42
C ASN A 284 4.67 -8.25 19.52
N VAL A 285 5.19 -7.75 18.41
CA VAL A 285 4.40 -7.00 17.42
C VAL A 285 3.49 -7.95 16.65
N VAL A 286 2.21 -7.63 16.65
CA VAL A 286 1.20 -8.29 15.81
C VAL A 286 0.57 -7.26 14.89
N PHE A 287 0.78 -7.41 13.59
CA PHE A 287 0.07 -6.62 12.60
C PHE A 287 -1.34 -7.19 12.40
N LEU A 288 -2.36 -6.36 12.67
CA LEU A 288 -3.75 -6.69 12.49
C LEU A 288 -4.22 -6.15 11.14
N MET A 289 -4.29 -7.03 10.14
CA MET A 289 -4.80 -6.71 8.81
C MET A 289 -6.29 -6.44 8.86
N ARG A 290 -6.72 -5.42 8.14
CA ARG A 290 -8.11 -5.08 7.92
C ARG A 290 -8.76 -6.14 7.01
N PRO A 291 -9.94 -6.70 7.36
CA PRO A 291 -10.56 -7.77 6.58
C PRO A 291 -11.25 -7.33 5.27
N ASN A 292 -11.63 -6.05 5.15
CA ASN A 292 -12.33 -5.52 3.98
C ASN A 292 -11.35 -4.80 3.02
N LEU A 293 -11.17 -5.35 1.82
CA LEU A 293 -10.32 -4.74 0.78
C LEU A 293 -10.86 -3.38 0.34
N GLN A 294 -9.96 -2.48 -0.08
CA GLN A 294 -10.30 -1.24 -0.77
C GLN A 294 -10.19 -1.50 -2.27
N GLU A 295 -11.24 -1.13 -3.01
CA GLU A 295 -11.26 -1.30 -4.47
C GLU A 295 -10.09 -0.52 -5.11
N GLY A 296 -9.33 -1.19 -5.97
CA GLY A 296 -8.13 -0.63 -6.62
C GLY A 296 -6.91 -0.49 -5.70
N ARG A 297 -6.99 -1.03 -4.47
CA ARG A 297 -5.92 -1.03 -3.46
C ARG A 297 -5.84 -2.39 -2.77
N GLU A 298 -6.23 -3.46 -3.46
CA GLU A 298 -6.33 -4.80 -2.89
C GLU A 298 -4.98 -5.29 -2.36
N GLU A 299 -3.88 -4.93 -3.03
CA GLU A 299 -2.54 -5.33 -2.66
C GLU A 299 -2.10 -4.74 -1.31
N ASP A 300 -2.62 -3.58 -0.90
CA ASP A 300 -2.31 -2.95 0.39
C ASP A 300 -2.60 -3.86 1.59
N ALA A 301 -3.59 -4.75 1.47
CA ALA A 301 -3.91 -5.72 2.52
C ALA A 301 -2.69 -6.59 2.87
N ASN A 302 -1.78 -6.82 1.93
CA ASN A 302 -0.60 -7.63 2.12
C ASN A 302 0.63 -6.88 2.65
N MET A 303 0.57 -5.56 2.88
CA MET A 303 1.70 -4.79 3.41
C MET A 303 2.31 -5.41 4.70
N PRO A 304 1.53 -5.84 5.71
CA PRO A 304 2.09 -6.51 6.89
C PRO A 304 2.91 -7.75 6.58
N ARG A 305 2.44 -8.53 5.62
CA ARG A 305 3.10 -9.76 5.20
C ARG A 305 4.42 -9.44 4.51
N GLN A 306 4.45 -8.41 3.66
CA GLN A 306 5.68 -7.90 3.06
C GLN A 306 6.67 -7.39 4.11
N ILE A 307 6.19 -6.69 5.14
CA ILE A 307 7.05 -6.23 6.24
C ILE A 307 7.71 -7.43 6.93
N ILE A 308 6.94 -8.47 7.24
CA ILE A 308 7.43 -9.66 7.95
C ILE A 308 8.41 -10.46 7.09
N SER A 309 8.08 -10.70 5.82
CA SER A 309 8.92 -11.48 4.91
C SER A 309 10.23 -10.76 4.65
N GLY A 310 10.18 -9.46 4.31
CA GLY A 310 11.35 -8.67 3.94
C GLY A 310 12.18 -8.10 5.10
N ALA A 311 11.67 -8.16 6.34
CA ALA A 311 12.42 -7.67 7.50
C ALA A 311 13.72 -8.45 7.75
N SER A 312 14.83 -7.73 7.96
CA SER A 312 16.07 -8.34 8.43
C SER A 312 15.88 -9.06 9.78
N ASP A 313 16.76 -10.01 10.11
CA ASP A 313 16.74 -10.66 11.43
C ASP A 313 16.96 -9.64 12.57
N SER A 314 17.69 -8.56 12.32
CA SER A 314 17.88 -7.49 13.30
C SER A 314 16.59 -6.70 13.54
N LEU A 315 15.83 -6.40 12.48
CA LEU A 315 14.55 -5.72 12.60
C LEU A 315 13.52 -6.60 13.33
N ASP A 316 13.43 -7.89 12.94
CA ASP A 316 12.50 -8.85 13.58
C ASP A 316 12.79 -9.02 15.07
N ARG A 317 14.06 -9.11 15.46
CA ARG A 317 14.45 -9.15 16.87
C ARG A 317 14.15 -7.83 17.59
N ALA A 318 14.43 -6.70 16.96
CA ALA A 318 14.24 -5.39 17.58
C ALA A 318 12.77 -5.07 17.89
N LEU A 319 11.84 -5.61 17.09
CA LEU A 319 10.41 -5.41 17.26
C LEU A 319 9.69 -6.56 17.96
N GLY A 320 10.42 -7.58 18.44
CA GLY A 320 9.84 -8.75 19.10
C GLY A 320 9.03 -9.59 18.12
N LYS A 321 9.71 -10.59 17.52
CA LYS A 321 9.18 -11.61 16.59
C LYS A 321 7.86 -11.20 15.93
N MET A 322 7.95 -10.48 14.82
CA MET A 322 6.77 -9.94 14.16
C MET A 322 5.87 -11.06 13.65
N GLU A 323 4.57 -10.89 13.90
CA GLU A 323 3.50 -11.79 13.50
C GLU A 323 2.35 -11.00 12.88
N TRP A 324 1.42 -11.69 12.21
CA TRP A 324 0.25 -11.04 11.61
C TRP A 324 -1.01 -11.87 11.76
N THR A 325 -2.17 -11.22 11.75
CA THR A 325 -3.47 -11.89 11.64
C THR A 325 -4.48 -10.95 11.00
N VAL A 326 -5.69 -11.44 10.73
CA VAL A 326 -6.80 -10.64 10.21
C VAL A 326 -7.72 -10.24 11.35
N ALA A 327 -8.07 -8.97 11.44
CA ALA A 327 -8.98 -8.47 12.47
C ALA A 327 -10.38 -9.07 12.31
N SER A 328 -11.08 -9.26 13.43
CA SER A 328 -12.41 -9.87 13.46
C SER A 328 -13.53 -8.97 12.90
N THR A 329 -13.25 -7.69 12.66
CA THR A 329 -14.21 -6.72 12.10
C THR A 329 -13.48 -5.72 11.21
N ALA A 330 -14.21 -5.17 10.24
CA ALA A 330 -13.74 -4.07 9.41
C ALA A 330 -13.43 -2.83 10.26
N PHE A 331 -12.37 -2.12 9.90
CA PHE A 331 -11.98 -0.83 10.47
C PHE A 331 -11.28 0.02 9.39
N HIS A 332 -11.07 1.31 9.66
CA HIS A 332 -10.27 2.21 8.82
C HIS A 332 -9.51 3.15 9.76
N ASN A 333 -8.18 3.04 9.86
CA ASN A 333 -7.47 3.79 10.90
C ASN A 333 -7.49 5.30 10.69
N GLY A 334 -7.62 5.80 9.45
CA GLY A 334 -7.91 7.23 9.21
C GLY A 334 -9.23 7.72 9.82
N GLN A 335 -10.19 6.82 10.06
CA GLN A 335 -11.50 7.14 10.65
C GLN A 335 -11.54 6.95 12.17
N VAL A 336 -10.40 6.64 12.81
CA VAL A 336 -10.35 6.36 14.25
C VAL A 336 -9.25 7.17 14.94
N LEU A 337 -9.63 7.93 15.96
CA LEU A 337 -8.70 8.59 16.88
C LEU A 337 -8.66 7.81 18.20
N LEU A 338 -7.50 7.23 18.52
CA LEU A 338 -7.35 6.37 19.69
C LEU A 338 -6.78 7.16 20.86
N THR A 339 -7.63 7.50 21.83
CA THR A 339 -7.20 7.95 23.16
C THR A 339 -7.04 6.74 24.10
N PRO A 340 -6.49 6.90 25.31
CA PRO A 340 -6.31 5.76 26.23
C PRO A 340 -7.61 5.01 26.52
N ASP A 341 -8.71 5.74 26.72
CA ASP A 341 -9.98 5.16 27.17
C ASP A 341 -11.02 5.01 26.05
N VAL A 342 -10.85 5.73 24.94
CA VAL A 342 -11.87 5.86 23.89
C VAL A 342 -11.25 5.76 22.49
N ALA A 343 -11.90 4.98 21.64
CA ALA A 343 -11.76 5.06 20.19
C ALA A 343 -12.86 5.97 19.64
N TRP A 344 -12.48 7.18 19.23
CA TRP A 344 -13.41 8.14 18.61
C TRP A 344 -13.53 7.87 17.12
N ILE A 345 -14.77 7.82 16.64
CA ILE A 345 -15.09 7.50 15.24
C ILE A 345 -16.14 8.46 14.69
N THR A 346 -16.30 8.48 13.38
CA THR A 346 -17.51 9.01 12.73
C THR A 346 -18.53 7.90 12.51
N LEU A 347 -19.76 8.26 12.16
CA LEU A 347 -20.74 7.27 11.69
C LEU A 347 -20.28 6.59 10.37
N HIS A 348 -19.50 7.29 9.54
CA HIS A 348 -18.95 6.80 8.26
C HIS A 348 -17.94 5.67 8.46
N ALA A 349 -17.21 5.66 9.59
CA ALA A 349 -16.30 4.57 9.96
C ALA A 349 -17.00 3.19 10.01
N LEU A 350 -18.32 3.18 10.24
CA LEU A 350 -19.13 1.96 10.37
C LEU A 350 -19.77 1.52 9.05
N GLU A 351 -19.69 2.34 7.99
CA GLU A 351 -20.43 2.13 6.74
C GLU A 351 -20.14 0.76 6.13
N VAL A 352 -18.87 0.39 5.99
CA VAL A 352 -18.51 -0.90 5.36
C VAL A 352 -19.11 -2.08 6.14
N ARG A 353 -18.98 -2.08 7.47
CA ARG A 353 -19.52 -3.16 8.30
C ARG A 353 -21.05 -3.17 8.30
N ASN A 354 -21.68 -2.00 8.28
CA ASN A 354 -23.13 -1.88 8.20
C ASN A 354 -23.66 -2.37 6.84
N LEU A 355 -22.97 -2.07 5.74
CA LEU A 355 -23.29 -2.54 4.39
C LEU A 355 -23.21 -4.07 4.28
N GLU A 356 -22.17 -4.67 4.85
CA GLU A 356 -22.02 -6.12 4.94
C GLU A 356 -23.20 -6.75 5.68
N ARG A 357 -23.57 -6.21 6.85
CA ARG A 357 -24.73 -6.68 7.64
C ARG A 357 -26.06 -6.54 6.89
N MET A 358 -26.19 -5.53 6.04
CA MET A 358 -27.36 -5.31 5.21
C MET A 358 -27.37 -6.15 3.93
N GLY A 359 -26.25 -6.80 3.57
CA GLY A 359 -26.08 -7.47 2.29
C GLY A 359 -26.13 -6.50 1.10
N ARG A 360 -25.60 -5.28 1.26
CA ARG A 360 -25.69 -4.19 0.27
C ARG A 360 -24.30 -3.69 -0.14
N ARG A 361 -24.22 -3.09 -1.33
CA ARG A 361 -23.01 -2.42 -1.84
C ARG A 361 -22.97 -0.91 -1.61
N ALA A 362 -24.10 -0.29 -1.26
CA ALA A 362 -24.20 1.15 -1.04
C ALA A 362 -25.28 1.49 -0.02
N ILE A 363 -25.09 2.62 0.69
CA ILE A 363 -26.01 3.08 1.73
C ILE A 363 -27.36 3.45 1.11
N PRO A 364 -28.48 2.87 1.58
CA PRO A 364 -29.80 3.08 0.99
C PRO A 364 -30.39 4.43 1.44
N ARG A 365 -29.87 5.56 0.94
CA ARG A 365 -30.23 6.92 1.40
C ARG A 365 -31.74 7.19 1.47
N LYS A 366 -32.52 6.65 0.53
CA LYS A 366 -33.99 6.76 0.53
C LYS A 366 -34.65 6.21 1.80
N GLN A 367 -34.00 5.29 2.52
CA GLN A 367 -34.53 4.78 3.79
C GLN A 367 -34.48 5.85 4.89
N PHE A 368 -33.54 6.80 4.81
CA PHE A 368 -33.43 7.91 5.77
C PHE A 368 -34.53 8.96 5.59
N ASP A 369 -35.36 8.85 4.55
CA ASP A 369 -36.60 9.65 4.40
C ASP A 369 -37.72 9.21 5.36
N THR A 370 -37.44 8.25 6.25
CA THR A 370 -38.38 7.81 7.30
C THR A 370 -37.66 7.72 8.65
N ALA A 371 -38.39 7.96 9.75
CA ALA A 371 -37.83 7.77 11.10
C ALA A 371 -37.34 6.33 11.31
N LYS A 372 -38.13 5.36 10.83
CA LYS A 372 -37.80 3.93 10.90
C LYS A 372 -36.47 3.60 10.23
N GLY A 373 -36.19 4.12 9.04
CA GLY A 373 -34.93 3.82 8.36
C GLY A 373 -33.71 4.41 9.05
N ILE A 374 -33.85 5.57 9.71
CA ILE A 374 -32.81 6.11 10.59
C ILE A 374 -32.61 5.19 11.81
N ASP A 375 -33.70 4.79 12.47
CA ASP A 375 -33.66 3.91 13.65
C ASP A 375 -32.99 2.56 13.33
N ASP A 376 -33.36 1.93 12.21
CA ASP A 376 -32.80 0.65 11.77
C ASP A 376 -31.28 0.77 11.53
N TYR A 377 -30.82 1.86 10.89
CA TYR A 377 -29.41 2.08 10.63
C TYR A 377 -28.59 2.37 11.90
N LEU A 378 -29.16 3.15 12.84
CA LEU A 378 -28.53 3.38 14.15
C LEU A 378 -28.46 2.09 14.98
N ALA A 379 -29.47 1.23 14.92
CA ALA A 379 -29.44 -0.07 15.58
C ALA A 379 -28.35 -0.99 15.01
N LEU A 380 -28.12 -0.99 13.69
CA LEU A 380 -26.99 -1.68 13.08
C LEU A 380 -25.65 -1.08 13.52
N SER A 381 -25.56 0.25 13.54
CA SER A 381 -24.35 0.98 13.97
C SER A 381 -23.95 0.63 15.40
N LYS A 382 -24.91 0.50 16.33
CA LYS A 382 -24.66 0.07 17.71
C LYS A 382 -24.03 -1.33 17.79
N LYS A 383 -24.43 -2.26 16.91
CA LYS A 383 -23.82 -3.61 16.84
C LYS A 383 -22.39 -3.54 16.32
N SER A 384 -22.15 -2.73 15.29
CA SER A 384 -20.80 -2.53 14.72
C SER A 384 -19.86 -1.83 15.70
N ILE A 385 -20.36 -0.88 16.50
CA ILE A 385 -19.64 -0.25 17.60
C ILE A 385 -19.17 -1.30 18.62
N ALA A 386 -20.06 -2.20 19.07
CA ALA A 386 -19.68 -3.25 20.02
C ALA A 386 -18.59 -4.20 19.51
N GLU A 387 -18.55 -4.47 18.20
CA GLU A 387 -17.46 -5.24 17.57
C GLU A 387 -16.13 -4.47 17.59
N LEU A 388 -16.16 -3.17 17.31
CA LEU A 388 -14.99 -2.31 17.42
C LEU A 388 -14.51 -2.16 18.86
N GLU A 389 -15.41 -2.12 19.84
CA GLU A 389 -15.04 -2.08 21.27
C GLU A 389 -14.26 -3.32 21.67
N LYS A 390 -14.70 -4.49 21.21
CA LYS A 390 -13.97 -5.75 21.39
C LYS A 390 -12.61 -5.74 20.71
N LEU A 391 -12.52 -5.19 19.48
CA LEU A 391 -11.26 -5.09 18.74
C LEU A 391 -10.25 -4.17 19.46
N TYR A 392 -10.67 -2.97 19.84
CA TYR A 392 -9.78 -1.97 20.44
C TYR A 392 -9.55 -2.18 21.94
N GLY A 393 -10.36 -3.02 22.59
CA GLY A 393 -10.31 -3.23 24.04
C GLY A 393 -10.66 -1.97 24.83
N ARG A 394 -11.45 -1.06 24.25
CA ARG A 394 -11.88 0.22 24.85
C ARG A 394 -13.23 0.65 24.32
N LYS A 395 -13.82 1.67 24.95
CA LYS A 395 -15.11 2.22 24.52
C LYS A 395 -14.98 2.84 23.13
N VAL A 396 -16.00 2.70 22.30
CA VAL A 396 -16.05 3.32 20.98
C VAL A 396 -17.14 4.39 21.01
N ARG A 397 -16.80 5.62 20.63
CA ARG A 397 -17.72 6.76 20.67
C ARG A 397 -17.79 7.45 19.32
N VAL A 398 -19.00 7.78 18.89
CA VAL A 398 -19.20 8.65 17.73
C VAL A 398 -18.90 10.08 18.15
N ILE A 399 -18.03 10.76 17.40
CA ILE A 399 -17.48 12.08 17.74
C ILE A 399 -18.48 13.23 17.55
N HIS A 400 -19.53 13.00 16.76
CA HIS A 400 -20.61 13.94 16.51
C HIS A 400 -21.94 13.42 17.07
N ALA A 401 -22.91 14.32 17.27
CA ALA A 401 -24.25 13.91 17.68
C ALA A 401 -24.90 12.94 16.68
N LEU A 402 -25.68 12.00 17.23
CA LEU A 402 -26.48 11.05 16.45
C LEU A 402 -27.97 11.46 16.47
N PRO A 403 -28.73 11.19 15.40
CA PRO A 403 -30.16 11.50 15.31
C PRO A 403 -31.01 10.47 16.07
N GLU A 404 -30.77 10.29 17.36
CA GLU A 404 -31.45 9.26 18.18
C GLU A 404 -32.85 9.65 18.64
N SER A 405 -33.14 10.96 18.73
CA SER A 405 -34.40 11.47 19.28
C SER A 405 -34.84 12.76 18.59
N GLY A 406 -36.06 13.21 18.89
CA GLY A 406 -36.63 14.46 18.36
C GLY A 406 -37.53 14.28 17.14
N LYS A 407 -38.02 15.41 16.61
CA LYS A 407 -38.91 15.42 15.43
C LYS A 407 -38.18 14.88 14.20
N TRP A 408 -38.88 14.11 13.36
CA TRP A 408 -38.29 13.49 12.16
C TRP A 408 -37.54 14.48 11.26
N ALA A 409 -38.07 15.68 11.01
CA ALA A 409 -37.40 16.69 10.18
C ALA A 409 -36.02 17.09 10.74
N ALA A 410 -35.89 17.24 12.06
CA ALA A 410 -34.60 17.56 12.67
C ALA A 410 -33.62 16.38 12.59
N ARG A 411 -34.11 15.15 12.80
CA ARG A 411 -33.32 13.93 12.64
C ARG A 411 -32.82 13.76 11.21
N LYS A 412 -33.66 14.02 10.21
CA LYS A 412 -33.31 13.98 8.79
C LYS A 412 -32.26 15.05 8.45
N ASN A 413 -32.47 16.29 8.90
CA ASN A 413 -31.49 17.36 8.68
C ASN A 413 -30.12 17.00 9.28
N LEU A 414 -30.10 16.38 10.46
CA LEU A 414 -28.86 15.92 11.08
C LEU A 414 -28.17 14.82 10.26
N ILE A 415 -28.91 13.88 9.66
CA ILE A 415 -28.35 12.92 8.70
C ILE A 415 -27.74 13.63 7.49
N ASP A 416 -28.42 14.64 6.93
CA ASP A 416 -27.90 15.40 5.79
C ASP A 416 -26.61 16.15 6.14
N VAL A 417 -26.49 16.69 7.36
CA VAL A 417 -25.25 17.30 7.88
C VAL A 417 -24.15 16.26 8.06
N ILE A 418 -24.44 15.11 8.68
CA ILE A 418 -23.48 14.01 8.84
C ILE A 418 -22.94 13.57 7.47
N TYR A 419 -23.81 13.49 6.46
CA TYR A 419 -23.43 13.14 5.11
C TYR A 419 -22.45 14.14 4.45
N GLY A 420 -22.43 15.39 4.91
CA GLY A 420 -21.45 16.39 4.46
C GLY A 420 -19.99 16.01 4.73
N GLY A 421 -19.74 15.18 5.75
CA GLY A 421 -18.42 14.62 6.07
C GLY A 421 -18.05 13.33 5.33
N ALA A 422 -18.92 12.83 4.45
CA ALA A 422 -18.60 11.63 3.68
C ALA A 422 -17.38 11.90 2.77
N ASP A 423 -16.58 10.86 2.54
CA ASP A 423 -15.31 10.88 1.78
C ASP A 423 -14.10 11.51 2.52
N PHE A 424 -14.26 11.95 3.77
CA PHE A 424 -13.15 12.51 4.55
C PHE A 424 -12.82 11.64 5.76
N ASP A 425 -11.54 11.39 5.96
CA ASP A 425 -11.03 10.72 7.15
C ASP A 425 -11.05 11.62 8.37
N LEU A 426 -11.47 11.06 9.50
CA LEU A 426 -11.59 11.79 10.76
C LEU A 426 -10.25 12.43 11.17
N ASP A 427 -9.15 11.73 10.91
CA ASP A 427 -7.81 12.21 11.22
C ASP A 427 -7.33 13.37 10.34
N SER A 428 -8.06 13.68 9.27
CA SER A 428 -7.85 14.86 8.44
C SER A 428 -8.70 16.05 8.90
N LEU A 429 -9.67 15.82 9.79
CA LEU A 429 -10.60 16.84 10.28
C LEU A 429 -10.42 17.18 11.75
N VAL A 430 -9.93 16.24 12.57
CA VAL A 430 -9.85 16.41 14.02
C VAL A 430 -8.56 15.86 14.56
N THR A 431 -7.98 16.61 15.49
CA THR A 431 -6.86 16.18 16.32
C THR A 431 -7.21 16.40 17.78
N LEU A 432 -7.11 15.34 18.58
CA LEU A 432 -7.27 15.45 20.02
C LEU A 432 -5.89 15.62 20.67
N VAL A 433 -5.81 16.43 21.72
CA VAL A 433 -4.58 16.67 22.49
C VAL A 433 -4.91 16.58 23.97
N PRO A 434 -4.20 15.77 24.76
CA PRO A 434 -4.38 15.75 26.21
C PRO A 434 -3.81 17.05 26.80
N GLY A 435 -4.64 17.81 27.51
CA GLY A 435 -4.26 19.02 28.24
C GLY A 435 -3.65 18.72 29.61
N GLY A 436 -2.90 19.69 30.14
CA GLY A 436 -2.16 19.55 31.40
C GLY A 436 -3.03 19.47 32.67
N ASP A 437 -4.29 19.89 32.60
CA ASP A 437 -5.28 19.83 33.69
C ASP A 437 -6.16 18.57 33.64
N GLY A 438 -5.85 17.63 32.73
CA GLY A 438 -6.65 16.43 32.48
C GLY A 438 -7.84 16.65 31.54
N LYS A 439 -8.06 17.88 31.04
CA LYS A 439 -9.03 18.14 29.97
C LYS A 439 -8.39 17.94 28.60
N TRP A 440 -9.21 17.63 27.60
CA TRP A 440 -8.74 17.50 26.23
C TRP A 440 -8.92 18.82 25.48
N THR A 441 -7.96 19.14 24.62
CA THR A 441 -8.11 20.16 23.57
C THR A 441 -8.35 19.43 22.26
N ALA A 442 -9.39 19.80 21.53
CA ALA A 442 -9.68 19.32 20.19
C ALA A 442 -9.39 20.42 19.18
N PHE A 443 -8.45 20.16 18.28
CA PHE A 443 -8.26 20.98 17.09
C PHE A 443 -9.15 20.45 15.99
N VAL A 444 -10.14 21.23 15.56
CA VAL A 444 -11.13 20.86 14.55
C VAL A 444 -10.89 21.70 13.30
N ALA A 445 -10.88 21.07 12.14
CA ALA A 445 -10.79 21.72 10.85
C ALA A 445 -11.91 22.76 10.66
N ASP A 446 -11.61 23.79 9.88
CA ASP A 446 -12.47 24.94 9.68
C ASP A 446 -12.23 25.51 8.27
N LEU A 447 -13.27 25.48 7.44
CA LEU A 447 -13.20 26.03 6.08
C LEU A 447 -13.47 27.53 6.07
N SER A 448 -14.03 28.10 7.15
CA SER A 448 -14.38 29.53 7.25
C SER A 448 -13.21 30.44 7.62
N LEU A 449 -12.09 29.85 8.08
CA LEU A 449 -10.83 30.58 8.31
C LEU A 449 -10.07 30.86 7.00
N ASP A 450 -10.65 30.53 5.85
CA ASP A 450 -10.07 30.73 4.53
C ASP A 450 -9.94 32.22 4.18
N ASP A 451 -10.92 33.06 4.52
CA ASP A 451 -10.88 34.52 4.26
C ASP A 451 -9.68 35.19 4.95
N GLU A 452 -9.37 34.79 6.20
CA GLU A 452 -8.19 35.28 6.89
C GLU A 452 -6.91 34.77 6.23
N LEU A 453 -6.85 33.46 5.95
CA LEU A 453 -5.73 32.83 5.27
C LEU A 453 -5.43 33.50 3.91
N PHE A 454 -6.45 33.74 3.08
CA PHE A 454 -6.29 34.39 1.77
C PHE A 454 -5.77 35.82 1.90
N ARG A 455 -6.17 36.55 2.96
CA ARG A 455 -5.76 37.93 3.20
C ARG A 455 -4.34 38.04 3.75
N THR A 456 -3.89 37.09 4.57
CA THR A 456 -2.58 37.15 5.25
C THR A 456 -1.46 36.43 4.51
N THR A 457 -1.79 35.49 3.62
CA THR A 457 -0.80 34.73 2.84
C THR A 457 -0.17 35.62 1.77
N SER A 458 1.16 35.65 1.72
CA SER A 458 1.90 36.48 0.76
C SER A 458 1.89 35.88 -0.67
N GLU A 459 2.16 36.71 -1.68
CA GLU A 459 2.32 36.24 -3.06
C GLU A 459 3.44 35.18 -3.19
N GLU A 460 4.52 35.31 -2.41
CA GLU A 460 5.62 34.35 -2.39
C GLU A 460 5.19 32.99 -1.82
N GLU A 461 4.40 32.98 -0.74
CA GLU A 461 3.83 31.76 -0.18
C GLU A 461 2.87 31.10 -1.18
N TRP A 462 1.99 31.85 -1.83
CA TRP A 462 1.13 31.32 -2.88
C TRP A 462 1.91 30.75 -4.06
N SER A 463 3.00 31.39 -4.46
CA SER A 463 3.89 30.91 -5.53
C SER A 463 4.55 29.58 -5.15
N ARG A 464 5.06 29.46 -3.91
CA ARG A 464 5.66 28.22 -3.39
C ARG A 464 4.63 27.10 -3.27
N PHE A 465 3.45 27.39 -2.71
CA PHE A 465 2.34 26.44 -2.66
C PHE A 465 1.97 25.95 -4.06
N ARG A 466 1.77 26.86 -5.02
CA ARG A 466 1.47 26.52 -6.41
C ARG A 466 2.51 25.59 -7.01
N SER A 467 3.79 25.96 -6.88
CA SER A 467 4.90 25.20 -7.44
C SER A 467 5.00 23.82 -6.80
N ALA A 468 4.87 23.72 -5.48
CA ALA A 468 4.99 22.46 -4.77
C ALA A 468 3.87 21.47 -5.14
N TYR A 469 2.62 21.93 -5.20
CA TYR A 469 1.46 21.10 -5.52
C TYR A 469 1.25 20.89 -7.02
N GLY A 470 2.08 21.47 -7.90
CA GLY A 470 1.93 21.30 -9.35
C GLY A 470 0.65 21.94 -9.90
N ILE A 471 0.22 23.05 -9.31
CA ILE A 471 -0.97 23.80 -9.74
C ILE A 471 -0.64 24.57 -11.04
N ALA A 472 -1.57 24.56 -12.00
CA ALA A 472 -1.40 25.22 -13.29
C ALA A 472 -1.09 26.73 -13.13
N SER A 473 -0.08 27.23 -13.85
CA SER A 473 0.38 28.63 -13.73
C SER A 473 -0.63 29.67 -14.24
N SER A 474 -1.54 29.27 -15.12
CA SER A 474 -2.57 30.14 -15.72
C SER A 474 -3.74 30.47 -14.79
N VAL A 475 -3.83 29.82 -13.62
CA VAL A 475 -4.95 29.97 -12.69
C VAL A 475 -4.67 31.14 -11.73
N ASP A 476 -5.65 32.01 -11.49
CA ASP A 476 -5.65 32.88 -10.31
C ASP A 476 -5.95 32.01 -9.07
N LEU A 477 -4.88 31.59 -8.38
CA LEU A 477 -4.96 30.55 -7.37
C LEU A 477 -5.79 30.98 -6.14
N PRO A 478 -5.53 32.15 -5.52
CA PRO A 478 -6.37 32.61 -4.41
C PRO A 478 -7.85 32.70 -4.76
N ALA A 479 -8.19 33.27 -5.92
CA ALA A 479 -9.59 33.38 -6.36
C ALA A 479 -10.23 32.00 -6.61
N ALA A 480 -9.51 31.08 -7.25
CA ALA A 480 -10.01 29.73 -7.51
C ALA A 480 -10.24 28.91 -6.23
N LEU A 481 -9.35 29.03 -5.24
CA LEU A 481 -9.51 28.36 -3.94
C LEU A 481 -10.66 28.97 -3.13
N ALA A 482 -10.82 30.29 -3.15
CA ALA A 482 -11.93 30.97 -2.48
C ALA A 482 -13.29 30.55 -3.06
N GLU A 483 -13.38 30.34 -4.38
CA GLU A 483 -14.59 29.80 -5.00
C GLU A 483 -14.83 28.34 -4.60
N ALA A 484 -13.77 27.53 -4.51
CA ALA A 484 -13.88 26.14 -4.09
C ALA A 484 -14.47 25.99 -2.67
N GLN A 485 -14.10 26.87 -1.73
CA GLN A 485 -14.63 26.88 -0.36
C GLN A 485 -16.11 27.28 -0.28
N ARG A 486 -16.67 27.92 -1.32
CA ARG A 486 -18.09 28.34 -1.36
C ARG A 486 -19.04 27.32 -1.99
N THR A 487 -18.50 26.23 -2.52
CA THR A 487 -19.29 25.17 -3.16
C THR A 487 -20.25 24.49 -2.18
N LYS A 488 -21.30 23.83 -2.71
CA LYS A 488 -22.23 23.03 -1.88
C LYS A 488 -21.50 21.93 -1.09
N ARG A 489 -20.44 21.36 -1.67
CA ARG A 489 -19.63 20.33 -1.02
C ARG A 489 -18.86 20.90 0.18
N ALA A 490 -18.16 22.01 -0.01
CA ALA A 490 -17.44 22.69 1.07
C ALA A 490 -18.39 23.11 2.21
N LYS A 491 -19.55 23.71 1.89
CA LYS A 491 -20.58 24.04 2.90
C LYS A 491 -21.13 22.82 3.66
N GLY A 492 -21.24 21.68 2.98
CA GLY A 492 -21.66 20.43 3.61
C GLY A 492 -20.60 19.91 4.60
N LEU A 493 -19.32 19.95 4.20
CA LEU A 493 -18.21 19.58 5.07
C LEU A 493 -18.09 20.54 6.27
N ASP A 494 -18.22 21.84 6.04
CA ASP A 494 -18.17 22.88 7.06
C ASP A 494 -19.23 22.67 8.14
N ALA A 495 -20.48 22.44 7.73
CA ALA A 495 -21.56 22.09 8.66
C ALA A 495 -21.28 20.79 9.46
N PHE A 496 -20.58 19.83 8.85
CA PHE A 496 -20.19 18.60 9.53
C PHE A 496 -19.08 18.81 10.57
N VAL A 497 -18.04 19.59 10.24
CA VAL A 497 -16.96 19.89 11.22
C VAL A 497 -17.49 20.74 12.37
N ASP A 498 -18.44 21.64 12.12
CA ASP A 498 -19.16 22.38 13.16
C ASP A 498 -19.97 21.46 14.09
N LEU A 499 -20.64 20.47 13.53
CA LEU A 499 -21.35 19.47 14.33
C LEU A 499 -20.38 18.69 15.24
N ILE A 500 -19.18 18.37 14.75
CA ILE A 500 -18.13 17.73 15.55
C ILE A 500 -17.67 18.66 16.67
N ALA A 501 -17.29 19.89 16.35
CA ALA A 501 -16.85 20.90 17.33
C ALA A 501 -17.88 21.06 18.48
N GLN A 502 -19.14 21.30 18.14
CA GLN A 502 -20.23 21.44 19.12
C GLN A 502 -20.44 20.18 19.97
N SER A 503 -20.14 18.99 19.42
CA SER A 503 -20.24 17.74 20.16
C SER A 503 -19.08 17.58 21.14
N LEU A 504 -17.85 17.92 20.74
CA LEU A 504 -16.66 17.89 21.59
C LEU A 504 -16.71 18.93 22.72
N GLU A 505 -17.23 20.12 22.47
CA GLU A 505 -17.49 21.13 23.52
C GLU A 505 -18.48 20.61 24.57
N ARG A 506 -19.55 19.94 24.15
CA ARG A 506 -20.52 19.31 25.07
C ARG A 506 -19.92 18.16 25.88
N GLU A 507 -18.88 17.52 25.36
CA GLU A 507 -18.06 16.55 26.09
C GLU A 507 -17.05 17.20 27.06
N GLY A 508 -17.03 18.53 27.15
CA GLY A 508 -16.18 19.29 28.05
C GLY A 508 -14.75 19.51 27.52
N MET A 509 -14.51 19.30 26.23
CA MET A 509 -13.23 19.60 25.60
C MET A 509 -13.14 21.09 25.25
N THR A 510 -11.93 21.65 25.32
CA THR A 510 -11.63 22.94 24.70
C THR A 510 -11.55 22.72 23.19
N VAL A 511 -12.29 23.48 22.39
CA VAL A 511 -12.23 23.37 20.92
C VAL A 511 -11.49 24.57 20.33
N GLU A 512 -10.48 24.27 19.53
CA GLU A 512 -9.69 25.21 18.74
C GLU A 512 -9.92 24.91 17.25
N ARG A 513 -9.94 25.94 16.42
CA ARG A 513 -10.16 25.80 14.97
C ARG A 513 -8.84 25.86 14.20
N LEU A 514 -8.69 25.02 13.18
CA LEU A 514 -7.55 25.02 12.26
C LEU A 514 -8.03 25.21 10.82
N PRO A 515 -7.36 26.03 9.99
CA PRO A 515 -7.77 26.20 8.61
C PRO A 515 -7.74 24.88 7.84
N LEU A 516 -8.67 24.70 6.90
CA LEU A 516 -8.70 23.59 5.96
C LEU A 516 -8.97 24.12 4.55
N LEU A 517 -8.09 23.79 3.60
CA LEU A 517 -8.25 24.15 2.20
C LEU A 517 -8.76 22.95 1.39
N LEU A 518 -9.92 23.11 0.76
CA LEU A 518 -10.39 22.20 -0.28
C LEU A 518 -9.81 22.62 -1.64
N VAL A 519 -8.90 21.82 -2.20
CA VAL A 519 -8.22 22.12 -3.47
C VAL A 519 -8.81 21.25 -4.59
N PRO A 520 -9.49 21.84 -5.59
CA PRO A 520 -10.03 21.08 -6.71
C PRO A 520 -8.92 20.46 -7.57
N VAL A 521 -9.06 19.17 -7.91
CA VAL A 521 -8.17 18.48 -8.84
C VAL A 521 -8.04 19.19 -10.19
N PRO A 522 -9.09 19.81 -10.77
CA PRO A 522 -8.96 20.57 -12.01
C PRO A 522 -8.00 21.76 -11.97
N LEU A 523 -7.52 22.20 -10.79
CA LEU A 523 -6.49 23.23 -10.69
C LEU A 523 -5.07 22.70 -10.96
N LEU A 524 -4.86 21.38 -10.89
CA LEU A 524 -3.56 20.75 -11.12
C LEU A 524 -3.18 20.80 -12.60
N ALA A 525 -1.89 20.95 -12.88
CA ALA A 525 -1.37 20.91 -14.24
C ALA A 525 -1.44 19.49 -14.83
N ASP A 526 -1.33 18.46 -13.99
CA ASP A 526 -1.48 17.06 -14.36
C ASP A 526 -2.58 16.40 -13.52
N THR A 527 -3.61 15.94 -14.22
CA THR A 527 -4.76 15.23 -13.64
C THR A 527 -4.87 13.79 -14.14
N ALA A 528 -3.96 13.37 -15.04
CA ALA A 528 -3.94 11.99 -15.53
C ALA A 528 -3.71 11.10 -14.31
N THR A 529 -4.60 10.11 -14.08
CA THR A 529 -4.67 9.20 -12.90
C THR A 529 -5.51 9.65 -11.69
N LEU A 530 -6.01 10.89 -11.64
CA LEU A 530 -6.82 11.35 -10.50
C LEU A 530 -8.32 11.18 -10.77
N VAL A 531 -9.00 10.42 -9.92
CA VAL A 531 -10.45 10.12 -10.05
C VAL A 531 -11.33 10.84 -9.03
N HIS A 532 -10.73 11.45 -8.00
CA HIS A 532 -11.45 12.25 -7.00
C HIS A 532 -11.60 13.71 -7.46
N ARG A 533 -12.52 14.44 -6.82
CA ARG A 533 -12.90 15.81 -7.23
C ARG A 533 -11.96 16.88 -6.66
N ASP A 534 -11.56 16.67 -5.42
CA ASP A 534 -10.80 17.58 -4.60
C ASP A 534 -9.88 16.79 -3.67
N PHE A 535 -8.85 17.48 -3.18
CA PHE A 535 -8.04 17.03 -2.05
C PHE A 535 -7.97 18.10 -0.98
N VAL A 536 -7.62 17.70 0.24
CA VAL A 536 -7.53 18.61 1.38
C VAL A 536 -6.08 18.94 1.72
N VAL A 537 -5.84 20.21 2.04
CA VAL A 537 -4.61 20.65 2.70
C VAL A 537 -4.99 21.21 4.05
N GLY A 538 -4.46 20.60 5.12
CA GLY A 538 -4.75 20.98 6.50
C GLY A 538 -3.70 20.44 7.46
N TRP A 539 -3.89 20.73 8.75
CA TRP A 539 -2.89 20.46 9.78
C TRP A 539 -3.29 19.37 10.78
N ASN A 540 -4.46 18.76 10.63
CA ASN A 540 -4.95 17.76 11.58
C ASN A 540 -4.27 16.38 11.46
N ASN A 541 -3.74 16.07 10.27
CA ASN A 541 -3.26 14.74 9.92
C ASN A 541 -1.86 14.48 10.52
N MET A 542 -1.81 14.20 11.83
CA MET A 542 -0.57 14.12 12.60
C MET A 542 -0.38 12.84 13.42
N VAL A 543 0.87 12.56 13.76
CA VAL A 543 1.24 11.46 14.66
C VAL A 543 1.84 12.01 15.94
N PHE A 544 1.28 11.59 17.06
CA PHE A 544 1.78 11.93 18.39
C PHE A 544 2.82 10.95 18.90
N GLU A 545 3.79 11.46 19.65
CA GLU A 545 4.75 10.67 20.38
C GLU A 545 4.99 11.26 21.76
N ARG A 546 4.76 10.44 22.78
CA ARG A 546 5.17 10.77 24.14
C ARG A 546 6.67 10.54 24.26
N THR A 547 7.45 11.61 24.35
CA THR A 547 8.92 11.55 24.44
C THR A 547 9.41 11.44 25.89
N THR A 548 8.64 11.99 26.82
CA THR A 548 8.78 11.81 28.27
C THR A 548 7.36 11.73 28.88
N PRO A 549 7.18 11.35 30.16
CA PRO A 549 5.85 11.32 30.78
C PRO A 549 5.07 12.64 30.63
N THR A 550 5.77 13.78 30.56
CA THR A 550 5.19 15.12 30.51
C THR A 550 5.30 15.82 29.15
N ARG A 551 6.08 15.30 28.20
CA ARG A 551 6.33 15.95 26.90
C ARG A 551 5.69 15.18 25.76
N LEU A 552 4.74 15.83 25.09
CA LEU A 552 4.13 15.36 23.86
C LEU A 552 4.74 16.06 22.66
N ARG A 553 5.20 15.27 21.68
CA ARG A 553 5.61 15.74 20.35
C ARG A 553 4.57 15.32 19.33
N ALA A 554 4.40 16.11 18.28
CA ALA A 554 3.66 15.72 17.10
C ALA A 554 4.49 15.93 15.83
N ASN A 555 4.28 15.07 14.84
CA ASN A 555 4.81 15.24 13.49
C ASN A 555 3.63 15.37 12.51
N ALA A 556 3.70 16.36 11.63
CA ALA A 556 2.75 16.58 10.54
C ALA A 556 3.50 17.08 9.30
N PHE A 557 2.79 17.23 8.17
CA PHE A 557 3.35 17.88 7.00
C PHE A 557 3.23 19.41 7.09
N ALA A 558 4.26 20.11 6.62
CA ALA A 558 4.18 21.52 6.27
C ALA A 558 3.29 21.69 5.03
N THR A 559 2.69 22.86 4.88
CA THR A 559 1.77 23.15 3.76
C THR A 559 2.38 24.02 2.68
N TYR A 560 3.57 24.58 2.93
CA TYR A 560 4.20 25.67 2.15
C TYR A 560 3.50 27.04 2.29
N LEU A 561 2.60 27.17 3.27
CA LEU A 561 2.04 28.44 3.73
C LEU A 561 2.70 28.80 5.07
N ASP A 562 3.97 29.24 5.03
CA ASP A 562 4.84 29.34 6.21
C ASP A 562 4.25 30.20 7.34
N SER A 563 3.53 31.27 7.01
CA SER A 563 2.81 32.11 7.97
C SER A 563 1.78 31.31 8.77
N VAL A 564 0.93 30.55 8.07
CA VAL A 564 -0.08 29.68 8.69
C VAL A 564 0.56 28.52 9.44
N ASP A 565 1.60 27.90 8.86
CA ASP A 565 2.38 26.84 9.48
C ASP A 565 2.95 27.28 10.85
N ARG A 566 3.50 28.50 10.94
CA ARG A 566 3.99 29.08 12.21
C ARG A 566 2.88 29.30 13.22
N ASP A 567 1.73 29.81 12.80
CA ASP A 567 0.59 30.07 13.66
C ASP A 567 0.03 28.77 14.24
N VAL A 568 -0.09 27.73 13.42
CA VAL A 568 -0.53 26.40 13.88
C VAL A 568 0.47 25.82 14.89
N VAL A 569 1.78 25.90 14.61
CA VAL A 569 2.81 25.47 15.57
C VAL A 569 2.69 26.22 16.90
N ALA A 570 2.39 27.52 16.88
CA ALA A 570 2.18 28.31 18.10
C ALA A 570 0.95 27.86 18.89
N ARG A 571 -0.18 27.55 18.22
CA ARG A 571 -1.39 27.02 18.86
C ARG A 571 -1.16 25.65 19.50
N PHE A 572 -0.47 24.74 18.83
CA PHE A 572 -0.09 23.44 19.42
C PHE A 572 0.86 23.59 20.60
N ARG A 573 1.82 24.51 20.52
CA ARG A 573 2.72 24.82 21.64
C ARG A 573 1.95 25.34 22.85
N ALA A 574 0.95 26.21 22.64
CA ALA A 574 0.07 26.68 23.71
C ALA A 574 -0.74 25.54 24.36
N ALA A 575 -1.10 24.52 23.59
CA ALA A 575 -1.71 23.28 24.07
C ALA A 575 -0.70 22.26 24.67
N GLY A 576 0.57 22.63 24.83
CA GLY A 576 1.61 21.77 25.43
C GLY A 576 2.21 20.73 24.49
N VAL A 577 2.05 20.89 23.17
CA VAL A 577 2.59 19.98 22.15
C VAL A 577 3.72 20.63 21.37
N ASP A 578 4.84 19.92 21.26
CA ASP A 578 5.93 20.28 20.36
C ASP A 578 5.63 19.75 18.95
N LEU A 579 4.95 20.56 18.14
CA LEU A 579 4.62 20.23 16.75
C LEU A 579 5.81 20.50 15.82
N GLN A 580 6.24 19.46 15.10
CA GLN A 580 7.24 19.54 14.04
C GLN A 580 6.57 19.32 12.68
N LEU A 581 6.65 20.34 11.83
CA LEU A 581 6.20 20.27 10.44
C LEU A 581 7.34 19.78 9.56
N LEU A 582 7.09 18.72 8.80
CA LEU A 582 8.04 18.07 7.94
C LEU A 582 7.76 18.40 6.47
N PRO A 583 8.76 18.35 5.58
CA PRO A 583 8.55 18.48 4.15
C PRO A 583 7.44 17.51 3.68
N PRO A 584 6.39 17.99 2.98
CA PRO A 584 5.29 17.13 2.60
C PRO A 584 5.69 16.13 1.52
N LEU A 585 5.14 14.92 1.63
CA LEU A 585 5.03 14.00 0.50
C LEU A 585 3.84 14.45 -0.35
N VAL A 586 4.02 15.49 -1.16
CA VAL A 586 2.95 16.20 -1.90
C VAL A 586 2.01 15.25 -2.64
N ARG A 587 2.54 14.23 -3.34
CA ARG A 587 1.70 13.28 -4.07
C ARG A 587 0.76 12.50 -3.15
N SER A 588 1.18 12.18 -1.93
CA SER A 588 0.29 11.58 -0.92
C SER A 588 -0.84 12.53 -0.53
N VAL A 589 -0.57 13.84 -0.44
CA VAL A 589 -1.59 14.86 -0.11
C VAL A 589 -2.59 15.01 -1.25
N ILE A 590 -2.10 15.14 -2.49
CA ILE A 590 -2.95 15.21 -3.69
C ILE A 590 -3.86 13.99 -3.80
N LEU A 591 -3.42 12.82 -3.35
CA LEU A 591 -4.22 11.60 -3.38
C LEU A 591 -5.21 11.47 -2.21
N ASN A 592 -5.47 12.54 -1.44
CA ASN A 592 -6.31 12.56 -0.22
C ASN A 592 -5.70 11.91 1.03
N GLY A 593 -4.37 11.96 1.18
CA GLY A 593 -3.69 11.57 2.41
C GLY A 593 -3.10 12.76 3.18
N GLY A 594 -2.50 12.47 4.32
CA GLY A 594 -1.59 13.38 5.03
C GLY A 594 -0.45 12.62 5.71
N TYR A 595 0.24 13.24 6.67
CA TYR A 595 1.39 12.60 7.33
C TYR A 595 1.02 11.34 8.11
N ARG A 596 -0.09 11.37 8.84
CA ARG A 596 -0.66 10.23 9.57
C ARG A 596 -1.15 9.13 8.63
N CYS A 597 -1.67 9.46 7.45
CA CYS A 597 -2.03 8.46 6.42
C CYS A 597 -0.78 7.80 5.83
N ALA A 598 0.26 8.60 5.56
CA ALA A 598 1.52 8.16 4.96
C ALA A 598 2.41 7.35 5.91
N SER A 599 1.99 7.16 7.17
CA SER A 599 2.78 6.48 8.20
C SER A 599 1.95 5.51 9.04
N ASN A 600 2.58 4.42 9.46
CA ASN A 600 2.03 3.54 10.50
C ASN A 600 3.07 3.28 11.59
N ASN A 601 2.65 3.20 12.84
CA ASN A 601 3.57 3.35 13.97
C ASN A 601 3.54 2.12 14.88
N VAL A 602 4.72 1.58 15.16
CA VAL A 602 4.94 0.53 16.14
C VAL A 602 5.26 1.19 17.47
N ARG A 603 4.34 1.08 18.43
CA ARG A 603 4.46 1.67 19.77
C ARG A 603 4.81 0.60 20.80
N LYS A 604 5.56 0.96 21.84
CA LYS A 604 5.92 0.04 22.93
C LYS A 604 4.71 -0.44 23.74
#